data_AF-A0A6M7UHV6-F1
#
_entry.id   AF-A0A6M7UHV6-F1
#
_cell.length_a   1.000
_cell.length_b   1.000
_cell.length_c   1.000
_cell.angle_alpha   90.00
_cell.angle_beta   90.00
_cell.angle_gamma   90.00
#
_symmetry.space_group_name_H-M   'P 1'
#
loop_
_entity.id
_entity.type
_entity.pdbx_description
1 polymer ?
#
loop_
_entity_poly.entity_id
_entity_poly.type
_entity_poly.pdbx_seq_one_letter_code
_entity_poly.pdbx_strand_id
1 'polypeptide(L)'
;MRTVFLALTAVAVLTAGQVSAAAIDLSKPYGDKYGCINKNGQEVAADQMLLLTDKELITAASACTFTETKAQADGSLTVKAECEAEGEDGKSPATFTIKRSAKNAKKLSVVDEDGNVMGEVSRCK
;
A
#
# COMPACT_ATOMS: atom_id res chain seq x y z
N MET A 1 67.46 24.10 -9.24
CA MET A 1 66.54 23.08 -8.69
C MET A 1 65.13 23.42 -9.16
N ARG A 2 64.51 22.58 -9.99
CA ARG A 2 63.13 22.79 -10.51
C ARG A 2 62.19 21.93 -9.66
N THR A 3 61.47 22.57 -8.75
CA THR A 3 60.43 21.94 -7.94
C THR A 3 59.13 21.90 -8.72
N VAL A 4 58.77 20.71 -9.19
CA VAL A 4 57.47 20.40 -9.79
C VAL A 4 56.48 20.15 -8.65
N PHE A 5 55.48 21.02 -8.51
CA PHE A 5 54.37 20.81 -7.57
C PHE A 5 53.33 19.90 -8.23
N LEU A 6 53.28 18.63 -7.82
CA LEU A 6 52.19 17.71 -8.11
C LEU A 6 51.01 18.02 -7.18
N ALA A 7 49.90 18.51 -7.74
CA ALA A 7 48.63 18.62 -7.03
C ALA A 7 47.82 17.33 -7.25
N LEU A 8 47.69 16.49 -6.21
CA LEU A 8 46.73 15.38 -6.18
C LEU A 8 45.33 15.93 -5.89
N THR A 9 44.45 15.94 -6.89
CA THR A 9 43.01 16.17 -6.70
C THR A 9 42.33 14.85 -6.29
N ALA A 10 41.99 14.72 -5.01
CA ALA A 10 41.17 13.61 -4.52
C ALA A 10 39.70 13.84 -4.90
N VAL A 11 39.18 13.05 -5.84
CA VAL A 11 37.74 13.03 -6.18
C VAL A 11 37.04 12.15 -5.14
N ALA A 12 36.37 12.77 -4.17
CA ALA A 12 35.49 12.07 -3.24
C ALA A 12 34.19 11.70 -3.97
N VAL A 13 34.04 10.43 -4.37
CA VAL A 13 32.80 9.89 -4.92
C VAL A 13 31.84 9.64 -3.76
N LEU A 14 30.88 10.53 -3.56
CA LEU A 14 29.73 10.31 -2.67
C LEU A 14 28.81 9.27 -3.31
N THR A 15 28.98 8.00 -2.93
CA THR A 15 27.98 6.97 -3.26
C THR A 15 26.75 7.24 -2.40
N ALA A 16 25.74 7.92 -2.96
CA ALA A 16 24.43 7.97 -2.36
C ALA A 16 23.88 6.53 -2.30
N GLY A 17 23.94 5.91 -1.13
CA GLY A 17 23.33 4.60 -0.90
C GLY A 17 21.83 4.71 -1.16
N GLN A 18 21.32 3.95 -2.13
CA GLN A 18 19.89 3.86 -2.38
C GLN A 18 19.26 3.14 -1.18
N VAL A 19 18.66 3.91 -0.27
CA VAL A 19 17.84 3.36 0.81
C VAL A 19 16.50 2.95 0.19
N SER A 20 16.34 1.67 -0.09
CA SER A 20 15.03 1.10 -0.40
C SER A 20 14.17 1.09 0.86
N ALA A 21 12.95 1.61 0.77
CA ALA A 21 12.03 1.56 1.90
C ALA A 21 11.51 0.12 2.09
N ALA A 22 11.37 -0.31 3.35
CA ALA A 22 10.78 -1.61 3.64
C ALA A 22 9.33 -1.65 3.13
N ALA A 23 9.00 -2.72 2.41
CA ALA A 23 7.65 -2.94 1.90
C ALA A 23 6.63 -3.01 3.05
N ILE A 24 5.40 -2.60 2.78
CA ILE A 24 4.29 -2.74 3.72
C ILE A 24 4.02 -4.22 3.98
N ASP A 25 3.89 -4.57 5.26
CA ASP A 25 3.50 -5.92 5.70
C ASP A 25 1.99 -5.99 5.93
N LEU A 26 1.33 -6.86 5.15
CA LEU A 26 -0.10 -7.16 5.22
C LEU A 26 -0.41 -8.46 5.98
N SER A 27 0.57 -9.08 6.66
CA SER A 27 0.37 -10.30 7.47
C SER A 27 -0.71 -10.18 8.57
N LYS A 28 -1.18 -8.95 8.83
CA LYS A 28 -2.29 -8.63 9.71
C LYS A 28 -3.29 -7.76 8.98
N PRO A 29 -4.60 -7.92 9.27
CA PRO A 29 -5.61 -7.09 8.65
C PRO A 29 -5.49 -5.64 9.10
N TYR A 30 -5.82 -4.73 8.19
CA TYR A 30 -5.97 -3.31 8.41
C TYR A 30 -7.39 -2.92 8.04
N GLY A 31 -8.00 -2.03 8.80
CA GLY A 31 -9.32 -1.53 8.45
C GLY A 31 -9.59 -0.17 9.04
N ASP A 32 -10.70 0.43 8.62
CA ASP A 32 -11.33 1.48 9.39
C ASP A 32 -12.04 0.89 10.63
N LYS A 33 -12.84 1.70 11.31
CA LYS A 33 -13.59 1.26 12.50
C LYS A 33 -14.44 0.01 12.19
N TYR A 34 -15.18 0.01 11.09
CA TYR A 34 -16.12 -1.06 10.76
C TYR A 34 -15.44 -2.23 10.06
N GLY A 35 -14.45 -1.99 9.22
CA GLY A 35 -13.61 -3.02 8.63
C GLY A 35 -12.92 -3.87 9.69
N CYS A 36 -12.37 -3.25 10.73
CA CYS A 36 -11.78 -4.01 11.82
C CYS A 36 -12.79 -4.73 12.72
N ILE A 37 -14.02 -4.21 12.85
CA ILE A 37 -15.10 -4.95 13.53
C ILE A 37 -15.44 -6.18 12.69
N ASN A 38 -15.58 -6.05 11.37
CA ASN A 38 -16.06 -7.11 10.47
C ASN A 38 -14.99 -8.06 9.96
N LYS A 39 -13.74 -7.95 10.42
CA LYS A 39 -12.62 -8.79 9.98
C LYS A 39 -12.86 -10.31 10.14
N ASN A 40 -13.81 -10.72 10.98
CA ASN A 40 -14.20 -12.12 11.18
C ASN A 40 -15.66 -12.39 10.75
N GLY A 41 -16.27 -11.53 9.93
CA GLY A 41 -17.61 -11.75 9.39
C GLY A 41 -18.78 -11.36 10.31
N GLN A 42 -18.62 -10.35 11.17
CA GLN A 42 -19.68 -9.92 12.10
C GLN A 42 -20.78 -9.02 11.49
N GLU A 43 -20.60 -8.54 10.26
CA GLU A 43 -21.60 -7.76 9.49
C GLU A 43 -22.15 -6.48 10.16
N VAL A 44 -21.40 -5.88 11.09
CA VAL A 44 -21.77 -4.63 11.77
C VAL A 44 -21.49 -3.43 10.87
N ALA A 45 -22.55 -2.76 10.39
CA ALA A 45 -22.44 -1.61 9.49
C ALA A 45 -21.50 -1.89 8.30
N ALA A 46 -21.70 -3.05 7.66
CA ALA A 46 -20.89 -3.50 6.53
C ALA A 46 -20.94 -2.53 5.33
N ASP A 47 -22.02 -1.76 5.21
CA ASP A 47 -22.21 -0.67 4.25
C ASP A 47 -21.27 0.54 4.46
N GLN A 48 -20.46 0.52 5.52
CA GLN A 48 -19.51 1.59 5.84
C GLN A 48 -18.07 1.09 5.97
N MET A 49 -17.80 -0.18 5.66
CA MET A 49 -16.51 -0.78 5.99
C MET A 49 -15.48 -0.62 4.88
N LEU A 50 -14.23 -0.47 5.31
CA LEU A 50 -13.04 -0.66 4.49
C LEU A 50 -12.10 -1.60 5.23
N LEU A 51 -11.91 -2.79 4.69
CA LEU A 51 -11.05 -3.85 5.23
C LEU A 51 -10.03 -4.28 4.19
N LEU A 52 -8.75 -4.23 4.57
CA LEU A 52 -7.60 -4.65 3.79
C LEU A 52 -6.92 -5.82 4.50
N THR A 53 -6.80 -6.95 3.82
CA THR A 53 -6.08 -8.13 4.29
C THR A 53 -4.86 -8.40 3.40
N ASP A 54 -4.19 -9.53 3.59
CA ASP A 54 -3.13 -10.01 2.69
C ASP A 54 -3.68 -10.51 1.35
N LYS A 55 -4.99 -10.72 1.24
CA LYS A 55 -5.63 -11.36 0.08
C LYS A 55 -6.77 -10.57 -0.51
N GLU A 56 -7.36 -9.65 0.24
CA GLU A 56 -8.63 -9.03 -0.13
C GLU A 56 -8.67 -7.56 0.26
N LEU A 57 -9.36 -6.78 -0.57
CA LEU A 57 -9.87 -5.46 -0.23
C LEU A 57 -11.40 -5.55 -0.25
N ILE A 58 -12.01 -5.35 0.91
CA ILE A 58 -13.45 -5.45 1.07
C ILE A 58 -13.99 -4.07 1.44
N THR A 59 -14.99 -3.65 0.68
CA THR A 59 -15.70 -2.39 0.86
C THR A 59 -17.19 -2.63 1.01
N ALA A 60 -17.95 -1.56 1.23
CA ALA A 60 -19.41 -1.59 1.18
C ALA A 60 -19.99 -1.96 -0.20
N ALA A 61 -19.25 -1.71 -1.29
CA ALA A 61 -19.74 -1.82 -2.65
C ALA A 61 -19.16 -3.02 -3.40
N SER A 62 -18.05 -3.58 -2.93
CA SER A 62 -17.35 -4.65 -3.61
C SER A 62 -16.40 -5.42 -2.70
N ALA A 63 -16.17 -6.68 -3.05
CA ALA A 63 -15.10 -7.51 -2.53
C ALA A 63 -14.08 -7.79 -3.65
N CYS A 64 -12.82 -7.41 -3.43
CA CYS A 64 -11.74 -7.55 -4.39
C CYS A 64 -10.72 -8.57 -3.91
N THR A 65 -10.58 -9.69 -4.61
CA THR A 65 -9.58 -10.73 -4.33
C THR A 65 -8.27 -10.42 -5.07
N PHE A 66 -7.16 -10.38 -4.34
CA PHE A 66 -5.84 -10.06 -4.88
C PHE A 66 -5.30 -11.20 -5.73
N THR A 67 -4.87 -10.86 -6.94
CA THR A 67 -4.25 -11.78 -7.90
C THR A 67 -2.75 -11.58 -7.99
N GLU A 68 -2.26 -10.36 -7.74
CA GLU A 68 -0.84 -10.03 -7.74
C GLU A 68 -0.55 -8.93 -6.71
N THR A 69 0.55 -9.03 -5.98
CA THR A 69 1.06 -7.96 -5.11
C THR A 69 2.53 -7.72 -5.39
N LYS A 70 2.89 -6.47 -5.68
CA LYS A 70 4.25 -6.07 -6.02
C LYS A 70 4.69 -4.92 -5.12
N ALA A 71 5.78 -5.14 -4.39
CA ALA A 71 6.44 -4.07 -3.63
C ALA A 71 7.16 -3.10 -4.57
N GLN A 72 7.05 -1.81 -4.24
CA GLN A 72 7.70 -0.72 -4.95
C GLN A 72 8.92 -0.21 -4.19
N ALA A 73 9.80 0.53 -4.87
CA ALA A 73 11.04 1.05 -4.27
C ALA A 73 10.79 2.04 -3.12
N ASP A 74 9.63 2.71 -3.13
CA ASP A 74 9.17 3.62 -2.07
C ASP A 74 8.48 2.89 -0.89
N GLY A 75 8.46 1.56 -0.90
CA GLY A 75 7.86 0.72 0.14
C GLY A 75 6.34 0.56 0.01
N SER A 76 5.70 1.21 -0.96
CA SER A 76 4.30 0.97 -1.29
C SER A 76 4.10 -0.39 -1.95
N LEU A 77 2.84 -0.83 -2.02
CA LEU A 77 2.44 -2.03 -2.75
C LEU A 77 1.53 -1.62 -3.90
N THR A 78 1.80 -2.13 -5.09
CA THR A 78 0.82 -2.20 -6.17
C THR A 78 0.16 -3.55 -6.13
N VAL A 79 -1.16 -3.58 -6.08
CA VAL A 79 -1.97 -4.79 -5.98
C VAL A 79 -2.90 -4.86 -7.19
N LYS A 80 -2.90 -5.97 -7.89
CA LYS A 80 -3.96 -6.30 -8.85
C LYS A 80 -4.97 -7.21 -8.19
N ALA A 81 -6.23 -7.03 -8.51
CA ALA A 81 -7.33 -7.78 -7.93
C ALA A 81 -8.43 -8.06 -8.96
N GLU A 82 -9.27 -9.04 -8.65
CA GLU A 82 -10.57 -9.24 -9.28
C GLU A 82 -11.66 -8.85 -8.29
N CYS A 83 -12.50 -7.90 -8.66
CA CYS A 83 -13.55 -7.33 -7.83
C CYS A 83 -14.93 -7.83 -8.25
N GLU A 84 -15.71 -8.27 -7.27
CA GLU A 84 -17.13 -8.56 -7.40
C GLU A 84 -17.88 -7.39 -6.77
N ALA A 85 -18.64 -6.67 -7.59
CA ALA A 85 -19.46 -5.56 -7.13
C ALA A 85 -20.84 -6.08 -6.71
N GLU A 86 -21.37 -5.52 -5.63
CA GLU A 86 -22.69 -5.88 -5.10
C GLU A 86 -23.77 -5.64 -6.16
N GLY A 87 -24.46 -6.71 -6.57
CA GLY A 87 -25.55 -6.65 -7.55
C GLY A 87 -25.13 -6.70 -9.03
N GLU A 88 -23.84 -6.92 -9.32
CA GLU A 88 -23.35 -7.17 -10.68
C GLU A 88 -22.98 -8.65 -10.89
N ASP A 89 -23.22 -9.16 -12.10
CA ASP A 89 -22.80 -10.50 -12.47
C ASP A 89 -21.34 -10.50 -12.95
N GLY A 90 -20.47 -11.17 -12.19
CA GLY A 90 -19.09 -11.47 -12.59
C GLY A 90 -18.02 -10.63 -11.90
N LYS A 91 -16.78 -10.80 -12.38
CA LYS A 91 -15.58 -10.19 -11.82
C LYS A 91 -15.00 -9.16 -12.76
N SER A 92 -14.59 -8.03 -12.21
CA SER A 92 -13.91 -6.95 -12.93
C SER A 92 -12.48 -6.78 -12.40
N PRO A 93 -11.46 -6.72 -13.26
CA PRO A 93 -10.09 -6.47 -12.82
C PRO A 93 -9.94 -5.04 -12.28
N ALA A 94 -9.17 -4.87 -11.22
CA ALA A 94 -8.82 -3.58 -10.65
C ALA A 94 -7.37 -3.53 -10.18
N THR A 95 -6.79 -2.33 -10.12
CA THR A 95 -5.47 -2.10 -9.55
C THR A 95 -5.53 -1.09 -8.41
N PHE A 96 -4.86 -1.39 -7.32
CA PHE A 96 -4.78 -0.54 -6.14
C PHE A 96 -3.32 -0.25 -5.78
N THR A 97 -3.10 0.92 -5.18
CA THR A 97 -1.85 1.26 -4.52
C THR A 97 -2.08 1.38 -3.01
N ILE A 98 -1.38 0.57 -2.24
CA ILE A 98 -1.37 0.63 -0.78
C ILE A 98 -0.09 1.35 -0.37
N LYS A 99 -0.22 2.50 0.28
CA LYS A 99 0.93 3.30 0.72
C LYS A 99 0.74 3.83 2.14
N ARG A 100 1.83 4.23 2.80
CA ARG A 100 1.74 4.95 4.08
C ARG A 100 0.96 6.25 3.86
N SER A 101 0.05 6.56 4.78
CA SER A 101 -0.70 7.82 4.69
C SER A 101 0.24 9.01 4.85
N ALA A 102 0.11 9.99 3.94
CA ALA A 102 0.80 11.27 4.05
C ALA A 102 0.33 12.10 5.25
N LYS A 103 -0.89 11.86 5.74
CA LYS A 103 -1.47 12.54 6.91
C LYS A 103 -1.06 11.87 8.22
N ASN A 104 -0.86 10.55 8.21
CA ASN A 104 -0.50 9.79 9.39
C ASN A 104 0.31 8.53 9.02
N ALA A 105 1.62 8.56 9.28
CA ALA A 105 2.54 7.45 8.96
C ALA A 105 2.21 6.11 9.64
N LYS A 106 1.34 6.08 10.67
CA LYS A 106 0.88 4.82 11.30
C LYS A 106 -0.27 4.15 10.56
N LYS A 107 -0.90 4.87 9.61
CA LYS A 107 -2.00 4.37 8.78
C LYS A 107 -1.52 4.03 7.38
N LEU A 108 -2.30 3.20 6.70
CA LEU A 108 -2.18 2.97 5.28
C LEU A 108 -3.31 3.72 4.56
N SER A 109 -3.02 4.22 3.37
CA SER A 109 -4.02 4.73 2.43
C SER A 109 -4.19 3.68 1.33
N VAL A 110 -5.44 3.33 1.05
CA VAL A 110 -5.81 2.55 -0.13
C VAL A 110 -6.18 3.53 -1.23
N VAL A 111 -5.52 3.41 -2.36
CA VAL A 111 -5.69 4.31 -3.51
C VAL A 111 -6.05 3.47 -4.73
N ASP A 112 -7.06 3.89 -5.47
CA ASP A 112 -7.45 3.23 -6.73
C ASP A 112 -6.47 3.56 -7.88
N GLU A 113 -6.76 3.04 -9.07
CA GLU A 113 -5.92 3.23 -10.26
C GLU A 113 -5.92 4.68 -10.76
N ASP A 114 -6.99 5.43 -10.50
CA ASP A 114 -7.14 6.85 -10.85
C ASP A 114 -6.42 7.77 -9.87
N GLY A 115 -5.90 7.23 -8.76
CA GLY A 115 -5.21 7.98 -7.73
C GLY A 115 -6.12 8.54 -6.63
N ASN A 116 -7.41 8.18 -6.62
CA ASN A 116 -8.33 8.58 -5.56
C ASN A 116 -8.10 7.74 -4.30
N VAL A 117 -8.13 8.40 -3.15
CA VAL A 117 -7.99 7.73 -1.86
C VAL A 117 -9.34 7.17 -1.44
N MET A 118 -9.48 5.85 -1.50
CA MET A 118 -10.68 5.13 -1.04
C MET A 118 -10.85 5.27 0.49
N GLY A 119 -9.75 5.30 1.23
CA GLY A 119 -9.77 5.54 2.67
C GLY A 119 -8.43 5.33 3.36
N GLU A 120 -8.40 5.64 4.66
CA GLU A 120 -7.27 5.37 5.53
C GLU A 120 -7.58 4.26 6.53
N VAL A 121 -6.74 3.22 6.55
CA VAL A 121 -6.91 2.05 7.41
C VAL A 121 -5.80 1.96 8.46
N SER A 122 -6.16 1.46 9.63
CA SER A 122 -5.23 1.18 10.73
C SER A 122 -5.15 -0.32 10.94
N ARG A 123 -4.02 -0.82 11.47
CA ARG A 123 -3.90 -2.24 11.80
C ARG A 123 -4.99 -2.63 12.81
N CYS A 124 -5.75 -3.67 12.49
CA CYS A 124 -6.76 -4.18 13.40
C CYS A 124 -6.10 -4.86 14.61
N LYS A 125 -6.74 -4.73 15.78
CA LYS A 125 -6.31 -5.36 17.03
C LYS A 125 -6.70 -6.83 17.06
#